data_AF-A0A9P9BI69-F1
#
_entry.id   AF-A0A9P9BI69-F1
#
_cell.length_a   1.000
_cell.length_b   1.000
_cell.length_c   1.000
_cell.angle_alpha   90.00
_cell.angle_beta   90.00
_cell.angle_gamma   90.00
#
_symmetry.space_group_name_H-M   'P 1'
#
loop_
_entity.id
_entity.type
_entity.pdbx_description
1 polymer ?
#
loop_
_entity_poly.entity_id
_entity_poly.type
_entity_poly.pdbx_seq_one_letter_code
_entity_poly.pdbx_strand_id
1 'polypeptide(L)'
;MFGPNWNEGQNLSEDMPKPVELGDDDFGAMHTVCYVIHHRNDLLTQTLDPADVLGVAIVVDKYDLSVAMKFALAPWLKLRDDMNMIQLGYMMAATHRLRDEERFVETTLALILRCDASYWCLSEHEMISEVLCAKTSGKVAYLLEERRNHMRASILSILGSRGPDCSCGWGNEHAQGQLCDPWPSRISARHRFGSWGLYAEQRALEAISMQCHCWSTH
;
A
#
# COMPACT_ATOMS: atom_id res chain seq x y z
N MET A 1 2.21 -20.29 -22.32
CA MET A 1 0.97 -19.55 -22.65
C MET A 1 0.69 -19.43 -24.15
N PHE A 2 1.66 -19.62 -25.05
CA PHE A 2 1.41 -19.59 -26.51
C PHE A 2 2.10 -20.76 -27.23
N GLY A 3 1.96 -21.97 -26.70
CA GLY A 3 2.53 -23.16 -27.32
C GLY A 3 1.82 -23.50 -28.64
N PRO A 4 2.40 -24.35 -29.50
CA PRO A 4 1.79 -24.74 -30.77
C PRO A 4 0.43 -25.42 -30.59
N ASN A 5 0.10 -25.93 -29.41
CA ASN A 5 -1.23 -26.53 -29.16
C ASN A 5 -2.36 -25.51 -28.98
N TRP A 6 -2.05 -24.21 -29.02
CA TRP A 6 -3.01 -23.12 -28.81
C TRP A 6 -3.23 -22.36 -30.11
N ASN A 7 -4.45 -21.89 -30.35
CA ASN A 7 -4.78 -21.14 -31.57
C ASN A 7 -3.92 -19.89 -31.72
N GLU A 8 -3.55 -19.26 -30.60
CA GLU A 8 -2.68 -18.10 -30.50
C GLU A 8 -1.23 -18.42 -30.89
N GLY A 9 -0.77 -19.65 -30.68
CA GLY A 9 0.58 -20.12 -31.02
C GLY A 9 0.71 -20.68 -32.44
N GLN A 10 -0.35 -20.64 -33.24
CA GLN A 10 -0.43 -21.16 -34.60
C GLN A 10 -0.45 -20.02 -35.63
N ASN A 11 0.13 -20.25 -36.81
CA ASN A 11 0.20 -19.28 -37.92
C ASN A 11 0.89 -17.96 -37.53
N LEU A 12 1.92 -18.02 -36.71
CA LEU A 12 2.73 -16.85 -36.35
C LEU A 12 3.53 -16.38 -37.58
N SER A 13 3.46 -15.09 -37.86
CA SER A 13 4.24 -14.41 -38.91
C SER A 13 4.95 -13.20 -38.28
N GLU A 14 6.23 -13.00 -38.60
CA GLU A 14 6.98 -11.82 -38.16
C GLU A 14 6.47 -10.55 -38.86
N ASP A 15 6.11 -10.64 -40.14
CA ASP A 15 5.64 -9.51 -40.93
C ASP A 15 4.17 -9.15 -40.64
N MET A 16 3.40 -10.12 -40.16
CA MET A 16 1.97 -9.99 -39.86
C MET A 16 1.67 -10.65 -38.51
N PRO A 17 2.08 -10.02 -37.40
CA PRO A 17 1.84 -10.56 -36.07
C PRO A 17 0.34 -10.74 -35.84
N LYS A 18 -0.04 -11.91 -35.33
CA LYS A 18 -1.44 -12.23 -35.06
C LYS A 18 -1.94 -11.36 -33.89
N PRO A 19 -3.05 -10.63 -34.04
CA PRO A 19 -3.64 -9.90 -32.92
C PRO A 19 -4.17 -10.89 -31.89
N VAL A 20 -3.82 -10.68 -30.62
CA VAL A 20 -4.38 -11.38 -29.47
C VAL A 20 -5.20 -10.35 -28.70
N GLU A 21 -6.50 -10.61 -28.57
CA GLU A 21 -7.39 -9.71 -27.84
C GLU A 21 -7.13 -9.85 -26.33
N LEU A 22 -6.77 -8.73 -25.71
CA LEU A 22 -6.50 -8.62 -24.27
C LEU A 22 -7.76 -8.15 -23.54
N GLY A 23 -8.90 -8.80 -23.78
CA GLY A 23 -10.19 -8.57 -23.10
C GLY A 23 -10.41 -7.16 -22.52
N ASP A 24 -10.65 -7.09 -21.21
CA ASP A 24 -10.80 -5.84 -20.45
C ASP A 24 -9.48 -5.41 -19.74
N ASP A 25 -8.33 -5.92 -20.17
CA ASP A 25 -7.06 -5.63 -19.50
C ASP A 25 -6.49 -4.26 -19.90
N ASP A 26 -5.89 -3.58 -18.94
CA ASP A 26 -5.16 -2.35 -19.21
C ASP A 26 -3.93 -2.63 -20.09
N PHE A 27 -3.92 -2.00 -21.27
CA PHE A 27 -2.85 -2.17 -22.26
C PHE A 27 -1.49 -1.77 -21.69
N GLY A 28 -1.40 -0.69 -20.91
CA GLY A 28 -0.14 -0.20 -20.36
C GLY A 28 0.47 -1.17 -19.35
N ALA A 29 -0.35 -1.68 -18.44
CA ALA A 29 0.02 -2.67 -17.45
C ALA A 29 0.46 -3.98 -18.10
N MET A 30 -0.32 -4.51 -19.05
CA MET A 30 0.04 -5.73 -19.77
C MET A 30 1.34 -5.56 -20.57
N HIS A 31 1.51 -4.43 -21.24
CA HIS A 31 2.73 -4.12 -21.98
C HIS A 31 3.96 -4.07 -21.06
N THR A 32 3.82 -3.48 -19.86
CA THR A 32 4.88 -3.46 -18.84
C THR A 32 5.25 -4.87 -18.39
N VAL A 33 4.25 -5.71 -18.11
CA VAL A 33 4.46 -7.13 -17.74
C VAL A 33 5.18 -7.89 -18.85
N CYS A 34 4.77 -7.71 -20.11
CA CYS A 34 5.42 -8.32 -21.26
C CYS A 34 6.89 -7.90 -21.38
N TYR A 35 7.23 -6.62 -21.17
CA TYR A 35 8.63 -6.21 -21.17
C TYR A 35 9.47 -6.91 -20.11
N VAL A 36 8.94 -7.10 -18.91
CA VAL A 36 9.65 -7.84 -17.86
C VAL A 36 9.84 -9.32 -18.24
N ILE A 37 8.77 -9.99 -18.68
CA ILE A 37 8.80 -11.42 -19.05
C ILE A 37 9.75 -11.68 -20.22
N HIS A 38 9.83 -10.75 -21.18
CA HIS A 38 10.74 -10.83 -22.32
C HIS A 38 12.14 -10.27 -22.04
N HIS A 39 12.47 -9.99 -20.78
CA HIS A 39 13.78 -9.48 -20.35
C HIS A 39 14.19 -8.15 -21.01
N ARG A 40 13.21 -7.35 -21.44
CA ARG A 40 13.38 -6.01 -22.02
C ARG A 40 13.31 -4.93 -20.95
N ASN A 41 13.94 -5.20 -19.80
CA ASN A 41 13.97 -4.30 -18.65
C ASN A 41 14.69 -2.97 -18.94
N ASP A 42 15.53 -2.94 -20.00
CA ASP A 42 16.19 -1.75 -20.51
C ASP A 42 15.21 -0.67 -21.01
N LEU A 43 13.99 -1.07 -21.38
CA LEU A 43 12.92 -0.18 -21.85
C LEU A 43 12.01 0.32 -20.73
N LEU A 44 12.20 -0.17 -19.50
CA LEU A 44 11.38 0.18 -18.35
C LEU A 44 12.07 1.21 -17.46
N THR A 45 11.27 2.07 -16.85
CA THR A 45 11.74 3.00 -15.83
C THR A 45 11.92 2.27 -14.49
N GLN A 46 12.90 2.71 -13.70
CA GLN A 46 13.12 2.17 -12.35
C GLN A 46 11.99 2.54 -11.37
N THR A 47 11.18 3.53 -11.72
CA THR A 47 10.04 4.00 -10.94
C THR A 47 8.81 4.07 -11.84
N LEU A 48 7.67 3.64 -11.32
CA LEU A 48 6.36 3.80 -11.94
C LEU A 48 5.52 4.78 -11.12
N ASP A 49 4.49 5.34 -11.77
CA ASP A 49 3.44 6.03 -11.04
C ASP A 49 2.65 5.02 -10.17
N PRO A 50 2.25 5.35 -8.94
CA PRO A 50 1.49 4.43 -8.08
C PRO A 50 0.22 3.87 -8.72
N ALA A 51 -0.46 4.63 -9.59
CA ALA A 51 -1.61 4.13 -10.34
C ALA A 51 -1.21 2.99 -11.30
N ASP A 52 -0.11 3.18 -12.05
CA ASP A 52 0.43 2.16 -12.95
C ASP A 52 0.91 0.92 -12.17
N VAL A 53 1.50 1.12 -10.98
CA VAL A 53 1.88 0.00 -10.10
C VAL A 53 0.67 -0.85 -9.72
N LEU A 54 -0.47 -0.23 -9.41
CA LEU A 54 -1.71 -0.97 -9.14
C LEU A 54 -2.21 -1.72 -10.38
N GLY A 55 -2.19 -1.08 -11.55
CA GLY A 55 -2.55 -1.72 -12.82
C GLY A 55 -1.70 -2.97 -13.10
N VAL A 56 -0.38 -2.85 -12.93
CA VAL A 56 0.55 -3.98 -13.05
C VAL A 56 0.22 -5.04 -12.00
N ALA A 57 -0.01 -4.68 -10.74
CA ALA A 57 -0.38 -5.65 -9.69
C ALA A 57 -1.65 -6.44 -10.01
N ILE A 58 -2.66 -5.79 -10.62
CA ILE A 58 -3.89 -6.44 -11.08
C ILE A 58 -3.59 -7.48 -12.16
N VAL A 59 -2.81 -7.11 -13.18
CA VAL A 59 -2.42 -8.04 -14.25
C VAL A 59 -1.58 -9.19 -13.69
N VAL A 60 -0.64 -8.90 -12.79
CA VAL A 60 0.21 -9.93 -12.18
C VAL A 60 -0.60 -10.95 -11.40
N ASP A 61 -1.57 -10.52 -10.61
CA ASP A 61 -2.47 -11.43 -9.90
C ASP A 61 -3.41 -12.20 -10.85
N LYS A 62 -3.99 -11.52 -11.85
CA LYS A 62 -4.90 -12.13 -12.84
C LYS A 62 -4.25 -13.29 -13.60
N TYR A 63 -2.98 -13.13 -13.97
CA TYR A 63 -2.24 -14.10 -14.79
C TYR A 63 -1.28 -14.99 -13.98
N ASP A 64 -1.33 -14.93 -12.65
CA ASP A 64 -0.46 -15.69 -11.73
C ASP A 64 1.05 -15.52 -12.02
N LEU A 65 1.47 -14.26 -12.19
CA LEU A 65 2.84 -13.90 -12.58
C LEU A 65 3.71 -13.45 -11.41
N SER A 66 3.24 -13.62 -10.17
CA SER A 66 3.90 -13.11 -8.95
C SER A 66 5.35 -13.57 -8.83
N VAL A 67 5.66 -14.83 -9.19
CA VAL A 67 7.03 -15.36 -9.17
C VAL A 67 7.91 -14.70 -10.24
N ALA A 68 7.39 -14.58 -11.46
CA ALA A 68 8.14 -13.98 -12.58
C ALA A 68 8.41 -12.48 -12.35
N MET A 69 7.47 -11.79 -11.70
CA MET A 69 7.51 -10.34 -11.52
C MET A 69 8.15 -9.88 -10.20
N LYS A 70 8.47 -10.81 -9.28
CA LYS A 70 8.98 -10.53 -7.94
C LYS A 70 10.08 -9.47 -7.90
N PHE A 71 11.07 -9.58 -8.79
CA PHE A 71 12.22 -8.67 -8.80
C PHE A 71 11.91 -7.32 -9.47
N ALA A 72 11.04 -7.28 -10.47
CA ALA A 72 10.64 -6.04 -11.12
C ALA A 72 9.73 -5.19 -10.22
N LEU A 73 8.84 -5.84 -9.46
CA LEU A 73 7.93 -5.16 -8.54
C LEU A 73 8.65 -4.52 -7.35
N ALA A 74 9.77 -5.10 -6.89
CA ALA A 74 10.46 -4.65 -5.69
C ALA A 74 10.83 -3.14 -5.67
N PRO A 75 11.45 -2.55 -6.71
CA PRO A 75 11.70 -1.11 -6.77
C PRO A 75 10.42 -0.28 -6.96
N TRP A 76 9.45 -0.78 -7.72
CA TRP A 76 8.20 -0.05 -7.99
C TRP A 76 7.30 0.06 -6.76
N LEU A 77 7.33 -0.95 -5.88
CA LEU A 77 6.58 -0.98 -4.63
C LEU A 77 7.24 -0.16 -3.50
N LYS A 78 8.32 0.57 -3.78
CA LYS A 78 9.02 1.38 -2.76
C LYS A 78 8.25 2.68 -2.50
N LEU A 79 7.92 2.94 -1.24
CA LEU A 79 7.27 4.19 -0.84
C LEU A 79 8.21 5.38 -1.03
N ARG A 80 7.63 6.49 -1.48
CA ARG A 80 8.31 7.79 -1.58
C ARG A 80 7.71 8.77 -0.59
N ASP A 81 8.53 9.69 -0.09
CA ASP A 81 8.10 10.64 0.97
C ASP A 81 7.15 11.73 0.46
N ASP A 82 7.11 11.95 -0.85
CA ASP A 82 6.26 12.93 -1.53
C ASP A 82 4.90 12.36 -1.99
N MET A 83 4.63 11.08 -1.72
CA MET A 83 3.35 10.46 -2.09
C MET A 83 2.18 11.07 -1.30
N ASN A 84 1.14 11.48 -2.03
CA ASN A 84 -0.12 11.90 -1.43
C ASN A 84 -0.98 10.69 -0.97
N MET A 85 -2.11 10.98 -0.32
CA MET A 85 -2.99 9.94 0.23
C MET A 85 -3.53 8.96 -0.82
N ILE A 86 -3.92 9.47 -1.99
CA ILE A 86 -4.45 8.63 -3.09
C ILE A 86 -3.34 7.74 -3.63
N GLN A 87 -2.14 8.30 -3.81
CA GLN A 87 -0.95 7.56 -4.24
C GLN A 87 -0.61 6.43 -3.25
N LEU A 88 -0.60 6.71 -1.94
CA LEU A 88 -0.42 5.68 -0.92
C LEU A 88 -1.58 4.66 -0.92
N GLY A 89 -2.81 5.09 -1.23
CA GLY A 89 -3.97 4.23 -1.43
C GLY A 89 -3.78 3.23 -2.57
N TYR A 90 -3.22 3.66 -3.70
CA TYR A 90 -2.85 2.75 -4.79
C TYR A 90 -1.79 1.74 -4.37
N MET A 91 -0.75 2.19 -3.65
CA MET A 91 0.29 1.29 -3.13
C MET A 91 -0.29 0.25 -2.16
N MET A 92 -1.25 0.66 -1.32
CA MET A 92 -1.95 -0.23 -0.38
C MET A 92 -2.78 -1.28 -1.14
N ALA A 93 -3.53 -0.86 -2.16
CA ALA A 93 -4.30 -1.77 -2.99
C ALA A 93 -3.39 -2.74 -3.78
N ALA A 94 -2.24 -2.25 -4.28
CA ALA A 94 -1.29 -3.05 -5.04
C ALA A 94 -0.65 -4.13 -4.16
N THR A 95 -0.18 -3.75 -2.98
CA THR A 95 0.41 -4.69 -2.00
C THR A 95 -0.61 -5.69 -1.47
N HIS A 96 -1.87 -5.28 -1.27
CA HIS A 96 -2.97 -6.19 -0.96
C HIS A 96 -3.19 -7.22 -2.06
N ARG A 97 -3.27 -6.77 -3.32
CA ARG A 97 -3.49 -7.65 -4.48
C ARG A 97 -2.35 -8.66 -4.65
N LEU A 98 -1.11 -8.23 -4.45
CA LEU A 98 0.07 -9.08 -4.53
C LEU A 98 0.28 -9.97 -3.31
N ARG A 99 -0.54 -9.84 -2.26
CA ARG A 99 -0.40 -10.55 -0.98
C ARG A 99 0.97 -10.33 -0.32
N ASP A 100 1.53 -9.12 -0.50
CA ASP A 100 2.77 -8.69 0.14
C ASP A 100 2.42 -8.07 1.51
N GLU A 101 2.31 -8.92 2.53
CA GLU A 101 1.89 -8.52 3.89
C GLU A 101 2.81 -7.47 4.51
N GLU A 102 4.12 -7.60 4.31
CA GLU A 102 5.13 -6.69 4.86
C GLU A 102 4.93 -5.28 4.30
N ARG A 103 4.85 -5.16 2.96
CA ARG A 103 4.65 -3.86 2.31
C ARG A 103 3.25 -3.31 2.49
N PHE A 104 2.25 -4.17 2.63
CA PHE A 104 0.90 -3.75 2.96
C PHE A 104 0.87 -3.05 4.34
N VAL A 105 1.55 -3.62 5.33
CA VAL A 105 1.68 -3.01 6.66
C VAL A 105 2.47 -1.70 6.59
N GLU A 106 3.59 -1.68 5.88
CA GLU A 106 4.40 -0.47 5.69
C GLU A 106 3.56 0.67 5.08
N THR A 107 2.79 0.35 4.03
CA THR A 107 1.98 1.34 3.30
C THR A 107 0.79 1.84 4.12
N THR A 108 0.08 0.93 4.81
CA THR A 108 -1.04 1.32 5.69
C THR A 108 -0.57 2.15 6.88
N LEU A 109 0.61 1.84 7.43
CA LEU A 109 1.23 2.65 8.47
C LEU A 109 1.61 4.04 7.94
N ALA A 110 2.14 4.13 6.72
CA ALA A 110 2.43 5.41 6.07
C ALA A 110 1.17 6.26 5.89
N LEU A 111 0.04 5.66 5.46
CA LEU A 111 -1.26 6.34 5.43
C LEU A 111 -1.64 6.90 6.81
N ILE A 112 -1.59 6.06 7.84
CA ILE A 112 -1.98 6.43 9.22
C ILE A 112 -1.14 7.57 9.78
N LEU A 113 0.17 7.57 9.52
CA LEU A 113 1.11 8.53 10.10
C LEU A 113 1.23 9.83 9.30
N ARG A 114 1.11 9.77 7.97
CA ARG A 114 1.40 10.91 7.09
C ARG A 114 0.15 11.66 6.64
N CYS A 115 -1.02 11.01 6.69
CA CYS A 115 -2.26 11.59 6.19
C CYS A 115 -3.20 11.99 7.34
N ASP A 116 -3.65 13.24 7.31
CA ASP A 116 -4.56 13.83 8.28
C ASP A 116 -5.99 13.96 7.77
N ALA A 117 -6.21 13.95 6.45
CA ALA A 117 -7.54 13.99 5.84
C ALA A 117 -8.32 12.67 6.01
N SER A 118 -9.61 12.71 5.64
CA SER A 118 -10.52 11.56 5.68
C SER A 118 -10.11 10.50 4.66
N TYR A 119 -10.08 9.23 5.08
CA TYR A 119 -9.80 8.11 4.18
C TYR A 119 -10.97 7.76 3.25
N TRP A 120 -12.11 8.45 3.40
CA TRP A 120 -13.26 8.25 2.51
C TRP A 120 -12.92 8.48 1.04
N CYS A 121 -12.00 9.42 0.74
CA CYS A 121 -11.56 9.70 -0.63
C CYS A 121 -10.95 8.48 -1.35
N LEU A 122 -10.43 7.50 -0.60
CA LEU A 122 -9.93 6.24 -1.18
C LEU A 122 -11.07 5.41 -1.80
N SER A 123 -12.27 5.49 -1.22
CA SER A 123 -13.45 4.76 -1.69
C SER A 123 -14.08 5.36 -2.96
N GLU A 124 -13.81 6.63 -3.21
CA GLU A 124 -14.25 7.35 -4.41
C GLU A 124 -13.35 7.06 -5.62
N HIS A 125 -12.17 6.49 -5.38
CA HIS A 125 -11.24 6.17 -6.45
C HIS A 125 -11.51 4.78 -7.03
N GLU A 126 -11.89 4.72 -8.31
CA GLU A 126 -12.40 3.51 -8.98
C GLU A 126 -11.49 2.29 -8.82
N MET A 127 -10.22 2.37 -9.25
CA MET A 127 -9.28 1.24 -9.15
C MET A 127 -9.05 0.76 -7.71
N ILE A 128 -9.00 1.67 -6.74
CA ILE A 128 -8.83 1.32 -5.32
C ILE A 128 -10.09 0.60 -4.82
N SER A 129 -11.26 1.14 -5.14
CA SER A 129 -12.56 0.61 -4.73
C SER A 129 -12.85 -0.76 -5.36
N GLU A 130 -12.42 -0.97 -6.61
CA GLU A 130 -12.53 -2.26 -7.29
C GLU A 130 -11.67 -3.33 -6.60
N VAL A 131 -10.39 -3.03 -6.38
CA VAL A 131 -9.43 -3.98 -5.78
C VAL A 131 -9.79 -4.30 -4.34
N LEU A 132 -10.22 -3.30 -3.58
CA LEU A 132 -10.64 -3.47 -2.20
C LEU A 132 -12.11 -3.89 -2.09
N CYS A 133 -12.80 -4.13 -3.21
CA CYS A 133 -14.24 -4.38 -3.37
C CYS A 133 -15.14 -3.26 -2.82
N ALA A 134 -16.13 -2.82 -3.60
CA ALA A 134 -17.03 -1.73 -3.23
C ALA A 134 -17.80 -1.97 -1.90
N LYS A 135 -18.02 -3.24 -1.51
CA LYS A 135 -18.68 -3.58 -0.23
C LYS A 135 -17.74 -3.43 0.98
N THR A 136 -16.45 -3.40 0.75
CA THR A 136 -15.38 -3.38 1.75
C THR A 136 -14.58 -2.09 1.72
N SER A 137 -14.64 -1.28 0.66
CA SER A 137 -13.96 0.01 0.56
C SER A 137 -14.34 0.97 1.70
N GLY A 138 -15.63 1.09 2.01
CA GLY A 138 -16.11 1.86 3.17
C GLY A 138 -15.62 1.28 4.50
N LYS A 139 -15.45 -0.05 4.59
CA LYS A 139 -14.87 -0.71 5.78
C LYS A 139 -13.37 -0.43 5.89
N VAL A 140 -12.63 -0.39 4.79
CA VAL A 140 -11.20 -0.06 4.80
C VAL A 140 -11.00 1.38 5.29
N ALA A 141 -11.76 2.33 4.76
CA ALA A 141 -11.73 3.71 5.26
C ALA A 141 -12.00 3.76 6.77
N TYR A 142 -13.07 3.08 7.23
CA TYR A 142 -13.40 2.99 8.64
C TYR A 142 -12.27 2.38 9.50
N LEU A 143 -11.65 1.28 9.07
CA LEU A 143 -10.56 0.62 9.80
C LEU A 143 -9.30 1.49 9.88
N LEU A 144 -8.98 2.22 8.81
CA LEU A 144 -7.88 3.19 8.82
C LEU A 144 -8.17 4.33 9.80
N GLU A 145 -9.40 4.83 9.85
CA GLU A 145 -9.84 5.83 10.82
C GLU A 145 -9.72 5.32 12.26
N GLU A 146 -10.29 4.14 12.53
CA GLU A 146 -10.25 3.49 13.83
C GLU A 146 -8.81 3.31 14.30
N ARG A 147 -7.93 2.80 13.43
CA ARG A 147 -6.53 2.57 13.76
C ARG A 147 -5.78 3.87 14.02
N ARG A 148 -6.02 4.92 13.22
CA ARG A 148 -5.45 6.25 13.43
C ARG A 148 -5.89 6.83 14.78
N ASN A 149 -7.17 6.75 15.10
CA ASN A 149 -7.72 7.27 16.35
C ASN A 149 -7.20 6.50 17.57
N HIS A 150 -7.14 5.16 17.49
CA HIS A 150 -6.54 4.32 18.52
C HIS A 150 -5.07 4.67 18.75
N MET A 151 -4.30 4.84 17.67
CA MET A 151 -2.88 5.21 17.76
C MET A 151 -2.71 6.58 18.44
N ARG A 152 -3.49 7.59 18.01
CA ARG A 152 -3.49 8.92 18.63
C ARG A 152 -3.86 8.88 20.11
N ALA A 153 -4.91 8.13 20.48
CA ALA A 153 -5.30 7.96 21.87
C ALA A 153 -4.21 7.28 22.71
N SER A 154 -3.54 6.27 22.15
CA SER A 154 -2.42 5.57 22.80
C SER A 154 -1.22 6.49 23.00
N ILE A 155 -0.90 7.34 22.02
CA ILE A 155 0.16 8.35 22.16
C ILE A 155 -0.21 9.37 23.23
N LEU A 156 -1.45 9.88 23.22
CA LEU A 156 -1.93 10.84 24.21
C LEU A 156 -1.91 10.26 25.63
N SER A 157 -2.24 8.98 25.82
CA SER A 157 -2.16 8.34 27.13
C SER A 157 -0.71 8.20 27.63
N ILE A 158 0.24 7.89 26.74
CA ILE A 158 1.67 7.86 27.06
C ILE A 158 2.19 9.25 27.41
N LEU A 159 1.74 10.29 26.69
CA LEU A 159 2.11 11.67 26.96
C LEU A 159 1.47 12.19 28.25
N GLY A 160 0.20 11.86 28.53
CA GLY A 160 -0.52 12.30 29.72
C GLY A 160 -0.17 11.53 31.01
N SER A 161 0.33 10.30 30.90
CA SER A 161 0.84 9.53 32.04
C SER A 161 2.24 9.97 32.51
N ARG A 162 2.92 10.85 31.74
CA ARG A 162 4.08 11.59 32.22
C ARG A 162 3.60 12.75 33.08
N GLY A 163 3.51 12.50 34.38
CA GLY A 163 3.16 13.49 35.39
C GLY A 163 4.15 14.67 35.50
N PRO A 164 3.86 15.65 36.38
CA PRO A 164 4.65 16.89 36.55
C PRO A 164 6.12 16.69 36.93
N ASP A 165 6.53 15.47 37.27
CA ASP A 165 7.92 15.11 37.60
C ASP A 165 8.80 14.78 36.37
N CYS A 166 8.36 15.06 35.14
CA CYS A 166 9.28 14.99 34.00
C CYS A 166 10.33 16.10 34.09
N SER A 167 11.57 15.73 34.39
CA SER A 167 12.74 16.62 34.32
C SER A 167 13.00 17.21 32.93
N CYS A 168 12.21 16.82 31.92
CA CYS A 168 12.28 17.26 30.54
C CYS A 168 11.52 18.58 30.25
N GLY A 169 10.80 19.16 31.22
CA GLY A 169 10.15 20.47 31.08
C GLY A 169 8.82 20.51 30.32
N TRP A 170 8.42 19.41 29.65
CA TRP A 170 7.17 19.33 28.87
C TRP A 170 5.89 19.60 29.68
N GLY A 171 5.89 19.25 30.97
CA GLY A 171 4.73 19.48 31.85
C GLY A 171 4.51 20.95 32.23
N ASN A 172 5.56 21.79 32.16
CA ASN A 172 5.47 23.18 32.64
C ASN A 172 4.93 24.16 31.57
N GLU A 173 5.08 23.86 30.29
CA GLU A 173 4.59 24.72 29.20
C GLU A 173 3.11 24.48 28.86
N HIS A 174 2.56 23.30 29.17
CA HIS A 174 1.20 22.90 28.77
C HIS A 174 0.17 22.86 29.92
N ALA A 175 0.57 23.22 31.15
CA ALA A 175 -0.33 23.27 32.31
C ALA A 175 -1.26 24.51 32.34
N GLN A 176 -1.00 25.51 31.50
CA GLN A 176 -1.90 26.66 31.33
C GLN A 176 -2.58 26.51 29.97
N GLY A 177 -3.89 26.28 29.99
CA GLY A 177 -4.72 26.03 28.81
C GLY A 177 -4.75 27.18 27.80
N GLN A 178 -3.66 27.35 27.06
CA GLN A 178 -3.65 27.99 25.77
C GLN A 178 -3.81 26.91 24.70
N LEU A 179 -4.90 27.05 23.95
CA LEU A 179 -5.24 26.31 22.76
C LEU A 179 -4.05 26.40 21.78
N CYS A 180 -3.16 25.41 21.78
CA CYS A 180 -2.15 25.31 20.73
C CYS A 180 -2.83 24.75 19.47
N ASP A 181 -2.63 25.48 18.37
CA ASP A 181 -3.05 25.19 17.00
C ASP A 181 -2.91 23.72 16.56
N PRO A 182 -3.66 23.28 15.52
CA PRO A 182 -3.68 21.89 15.12
C PRO A 182 -2.31 21.43 14.61
N TRP A 183 -1.75 20.40 15.26
CA TRP A 183 -0.66 19.51 14.83
C TRP A 183 0.46 20.12 13.95
N PRO A 184 1.71 20.26 14.45
CA PRO A 184 2.81 20.69 13.60
C PRO A 184 3.10 19.64 12.51
N SER A 185 2.97 20.05 11.24
CA SER A 185 2.97 19.22 10.03
C SER A 185 4.30 18.52 9.69
N ARG A 186 5.27 18.42 10.61
CA ARG A 186 6.54 17.72 10.35
C ARG A 186 7.12 17.12 11.63
N ILE A 187 6.75 15.88 11.93
CA ILE A 187 7.60 15.02 12.75
C ILE A 187 8.59 14.36 11.79
N SER A 188 9.84 14.86 11.79
CA SER A 188 10.96 14.18 11.14
C SER A 188 11.21 12.86 11.87
N ALA A 189 10.68 11.78 11.30
CA ALA A 189 10.77 10.42 11.84
C ALA A 189 12.15 9.79 11.64
N ARG A 190 13.25 10.51 11.90
CA ARG A 190 14.60 9.98 11.63
C ARG A 190 15.38 9.49 12.83
N HIS A 191 15.12 9.90 14.06
CA HIS A 191 15.89 9.42 15.21
C HIS A 191 15.00 9.19 16.43
N ARG A 192 14.74 7.90 16.72
CA ARG A 192 14.40 7.29 18.04
C ARG A 192 13.20 6.32 18.01
N PHE A 193 13.37 5.18 17.35
CA PHE A 193 12.67 3.95 17.77
C PHE A 193 13.69 2.84 17.95
N GLY A 194 14.38 2.89 19.10
CA GLY A 194 15.21 1.78 19.57
C GLY A 194 14.35 0.78 20.34
N SER A 195 14.47 -0.49 19.97
CA SER A 195 14.17 -1.72 20.74
C SER A 195 12.75 -1.95 21.31
N TRP A 196 11.84 -0.98 21.33
CA TRP A 196 10.47 -1.17 21.84
C TRP A 196 9.40 -1.27 20.72
N GLY A 197 9.76 -0.94 19.47
CA GLY A 197 8.88 -1.03 18.31
C GLY A 197 8.47 -2.47 17.97
N LEU A 198 9.41 -3.42 18.09
CA LEU A 198 9.23 -4.80 17.66
C LEU A 198 8.09 -5.54 18.39
N TYR A 199 7.85 -5.27 19.67
CA TYR A 199 6.81 -5.99 20.44
C TYR A 199 5.38 -5.47 20.18
N ALA A 200 5.22 -4.16 19.93
CA ALA A 200 3.92 -3.57 19.60
C ALA A 200 3.56 -3.77 18.12
N GLU A 201 4.57 -3.78 17.27
CA GLU A 201 4.50 -4.10 15.85
C GLU A 201 4.13 -5.58 15.64
N GLN A 202 4.72 -6.49 16.39
CA GLN A 202 4.42 -7.93 16.29
C GLN A 202 3.00 -8.29 16.76
N ARG A 203 2.45 -7.62 17.78
CA ARG A 203 1.03 -7.79 18.15
C ARG A 203 0.05 -7.14 17.20
N ALA A 204 0.43 -6.05 16.53
CA ALA A 204 -0.38 -5.45 15.48
C ALA A 204 -0.38 -6.33 14.22
N LEU A 205 0.77 -6.93 13.88
CA LEU A 205 0.93 -7.90 12.80
C LEU A 205 0.16 -9.20 13.07
N GLU A 206 0.21 -9.73 14.29
CA GLU A 206 -0.58 -10.91 14.69
C GLU A 206 -2.09 -10.65 14.64
N ALA A 207 -2.55 -9.45 15.02
CA ALA A 207 -3.96 -9.09 14.94
C ALA A 207 -4.47 -8.95 13.49
N ILE A 208 -3.63 -8.41 12.59
CA ILE A 208 -3.94 -8.28 11.16
C ILE A 208 -3.91 -9.66 10.48
N SER A 209 -2.89 -10.49 10.77
CA SER A 209 -2.76 -11.85 10.23
C SER A 209 -3.86 -12.80 10.73
N MET A 210 -4.23 -12.74 12.02
CA MET A 210 -5.32 -13.58 12.57
C MET A 210 -6.70 -13.20 12.03
N GLN A 211 -6.95 -11.94 11.72
CA GLN A 211 -8.22 -11.53 11.11
C GLN A 211 -8.31 -11.90 9.61
N CYS A 212 -7.18 -11.95 8.90
CA CYS A 212 -7.12 -12.44 7.53
C CYS A 212 -7.18 -13.97 7.40
N HIS A 213 -6.65 -14.75 8.36
CA HIS A 213 -6.78 -16.22 8.30
C HIS A 213 -8.21 -16.74 8.48
N CYS A 214 -9.10 -15.98 9.13
CA CYS A 214 -10.54 -16.29 9.15
C CYS A 214 -11.25 -16.09 7.79
N TRP A 215 -10.61 -15.46 6.80
CA TRP A 215 -11.19 -15.19 5.48
C TRP A 215 -10.88 -16.27 4.43
N SER A 216 -10.08 -17.29 4.74
CA SER A 216 -9.72 -18.36 3.80
C SER A 216 -10.61 -19.62 3.90
N THR A 217 -11.59 -19.66 4.80
CA THR A 217 -12.40 -20.86 5.05
C THR A 217 -13.92 -20.68 4.86
N HIS A 218 -14.36 -19.66 4.11
CA HIS A 218 -15.75 -19.54 3.69
C HIS A 218 -15.91 -19.03 2.26
#